data_AF-A0A6G2QVI5-F1
#
_entry.id   AF-A0A6G2QVI5-F1
#
_cell.length_a   1.000
_cell.length_b   1.000
_cell.length_c   1.000
_cell.angle_alpha   90.00
_cell.angle_beta   90.00
_cell.angle_gamma   90.00
#
_symmetry.space_group_name_H-M   'P 1'
#
loop_
_entity.id
_entity.type
_entity.pdbx_description
1 polymer ?
#
loop_
_entity_poly.entity_id
_entity_poly.type
_entity_poly.pdbx_seq_one_letter_code
_entity_poly.pdbx_strand_id
1 'polypeptide(L)'
;MGRSRRTLPEELLLLALDPATGTTAQPQSLDLGLAGAQLVELALAGRIAPDGDRIAVVVPRPTGDPTLDCALELLRRRGAPVRAVHWIGGPRLGLRQTYLSHLERCGMVHAVAGQMCGV
;
A
#
# COMPACT_ATOMS: atom_id res chain seq x y z
N MET A 1 2.11 -18.62 -11.91
CA MET A 1 2.88 -18.03 -10.79
C MET A 1 2.01 -18.10 -9.56
N GLY A 2 2.43 -18.85 -8.53
CA GLY A 2 1.68 -18.93 -7.28
C GLY A 2 1.68 -17.54 -6.63
N ARG A 3 0.50 -17.04 -6.24
CA ARG A 3 0.43 -15.80 -5.46
C ARG A 3 1.29 -15.98 -4.21
N SER A 4 2.25 -15.09 -4.03
CA SER A 4 2.89 -14.89 -2.73
C SER A 4 1.78 -14.71 -1.68
N ARG A 5 1.99 -15.17 -0.45
CA ARG A 5 1.08 -14.89 0.68
C ARG A 5 0.92 -13.39 1.01
N ARG A 6 1.67 -12.51 0.33
CA ARG A 6 1.82 -11.09 0.59
C ARG A 6 1.30 -10.29 -0.60
N THR A 7 0.78 -9.10 -0.31
CA THR A 7 0.33 -8.12 -1.30
C THR A 7 1.53 -7.43 -1.94
N LEU A 8 1.38 -6.92 -3.17
CA LEU A 8 2.45 -6.17 -3.86
C LEU A 8 3.01 -4.98 -3.05
N PRO A 9 2.21 -4.16 -2.34
CA PRO A 9 2.74 -3.10 -1.48
C PRO A 9 3.68 -3.63 -0.39
N GLU A 10 3.38 -4.78 0.21
CA GLU A 10 4.21 -5.40 1.23
C GLU A 10 5.53 -5.92 0.65
N GLU A 11 5.47 -6.57 -0.52
CA GLU A 11 6.68 -7.03 -1.20
C GLU A 11 7.57 -5.85 -1.61
N LEU A 12 6.97 -4.78 -2.14
CA LEU A 12 7.69 -3.56 -2.48
C LEU A 12 8.35 -2.93 -1.24
N LEU A 13 7.64 -2.87 -0.12
CA LEU A 13 8.17 -2.33 1.12
C LEU A 13 9.34 -3.17 1.64
N LEU A 14 9.23 -4.49 1.62
CA LEU A 14 10.32 -5.40 2.01
C LEU A 14 11.55 -5.22 1.12
N LEU A 15 11.36 -5.05 -0.19
CA LEU A 15 12.46 -4.77 -1.13
C LEU A 15 13.10 -3.39 -0.91
N ALA A 16 12.34 -2.42 -0.40
CA ALA A 16 12.82 -1.08 -0.14
C ALA A 16 13.56 -0.94 1.21
N LEU A 17 13.44 -1.93 2.10
CA LEU A 17 14.10 -1.94 3.40
C LEU A 17 15.55 -2.39 3.26
N ASP A 18 16.47 -1.60 3.80
CA ASP A 18 17.84 -2.00 4.01
C ASP A 18 17.89 -3.05 5.14
N PRO A 19 18.44 -4.26 4.90
CA PRO A 19 18.41 -5.34 5.90
C PRO A 19 19.32 -5.09 7.11
N ALA A 20 20.31 -4.20 7.00
CA ALA A 20 21.24 -3.90 8.09
C ALA A 20 20.70 -2.78 9.00
N THR A 21 20.03 -1.79 8.42
CA THR A 21 19.59 -0.58 9.13
C THR A 21 18.08 -0.51 9.35
N GLY A 22 17.29 -1.29 8.60
CA GLY A 22 15.83 -1.22 8.60
C GLY A 22 15.26 0.07 7.99
N THR A 23 16.09 0.87 7.32
CA THR A 23 15.66 2.14 6.73
C THR A 23 15.22 1.95 5.28
N THR A 24 14.36 2.84 4.78
CA THR A 24 13.90 2.82 3.39
C THR A 24 14.58 3.92 2.58
N ALA A 25 15.11 3.59 1.41
CA ALA A 25 15.59 4.60 0.45
C ALA A 25 14.40 5.42 -0.12
N GLN A 26 14.63 6.73 -0.33
CA GLN A 26 13.67 7.64 -1.01
C GLN A 26 12.22 7.52 -0.50
N PRO A 27 11.95 7.79 0.78
CA PRO A 27 10.67 7.49 1.44
C PRO A 27 9.46 8.13 0.74
N GLN A 28 9.62 9.30 0.13
CA GLN A 28 8.56 9.98 -0.62
C GLN A 28 8.17 9.22 -1.90
N SER A 29 9.16 8.73 -2.65
CA SER A 29 8.92 7.92 -3.85
C SER A 29 8.34 6.55 -3.50
N LEU A 30 8.74 5.99 -2.36
CA LEU A 30 8.18 4.74 -1.86
C LEU A 30 6.69 4.87 -1.55
N ASP A 31 6.26 5.94 -0.89
CA ASP A 31 4.83 6.15 -0.57
C ASP A 31 3.96 6.21 -1.84
N LEU A 32 4.47 6.78 -2.94
CA LEU A 32 3.83 6.73 -4.26
C LEU A 32 3.79 5.30 -4.83
N GLY A 33 4.90 4.58 -4.72
CA GLY A 33 4.99 3.18 -5.14
C GLY A 33 4.00 2.28 -4.41
N LEU A 34 3.85 2.44 -3.10
CA LEU A 34 2.88 1.73 -2.28
C LEU A 34 1.44 2.02 -2.72
N ALA A 35 1.12 3.28 -2.99
CA ALA A 35 -0.21 3.67 -3.48
C ALA A 35 -0.52 3.08 -4.86
N GLY A 36 0.46 3.04 -5.76
CA GLY A 36 0.35 2.39 -7.07
C GLY A 36 0.18 0.88 -6.96
N ALA A 37 1.00 0.21 -6.15
CA ALA A 37 0.92 -1.22 -5.89
C ALA A 37 -0.44 -1.63 -5.32
N GLN A 38 -1.05 -0.80 -4.47
CA GLN A 38 -2.38 -1.02 -3.93
C GLN A 38 -3.47 -1.03 -5.02
N LEU A 39 -3.34 -0.16 -6.04
CA LEU A 39 -4.24 -0.19 -7.19
C LEU A 39 -4.05 -1.46 -8.02
N VAL A 40 -2.81 -1.87 -8.23
CA VAL A 40 -2.52 -3.12 -8.96
C VAL A 40 -3.13 -4.31 -8.22
N GLU A 41 -2.95 -4.40 -6.91
CA GLU A 41 -3.50 -5.49 -6.10
C GLU A 41 -5.04 -5.53 -6.17
N LEU A 42 -5.69 -4.36 -6.05
CA LEU A 42 -7.15 -4.26 -6.18
C LEU A 42 -7.64 -4.63 -7.59
N ALA A 43 -6.88 -4.30 -8.64
CA ALA A 43 -7.20 -4.67 -10.01
C ALA A 43 -7.02 -6.18 -10.25
N LEU A 44 -5.95 -6.78 -9.72
CA LEU A 44 -5.72 -8.23 -9.76
C LEU A 44 -6.77 -9.01 -8.95
N ALA A 45 -7.33 -8.40 -7.91
CA ALA A 45 -8.47 -8.92 -7.17
C ALA A 45 -9.82 -8.66 -7.87
N GLY A 46 -9.84 -7.98 -9.03
CA GLY A 46 -11.06 -7.67 -9.78
C GLY A 46 -12.01 -6.71 -9.05
N ARG A 47 -11.50 -5.88 -8.13
CA ARG A 47 -12.30 -4.89 -7.38
C ARG A 47 -12.42 -3.57 -8.12
N ILE A 48 -11.38 -3.22 -8.87
CA ILE A 48 -11.32 -2.02 -9.69
C ILE A 48 -10.92 -2.37 -11.13
N ALA A 49 -11.24 -1.49 -12.07
CA ALA A 49 -10.79 -1.57 -13.44
C ALA A 49 -10.32 -0.19 -13.94
N PRO A 50 -9.36 -0.16 -14.88
CA PRO A 50 -9.01 1.07 -15.58
C PRO A 50 -10.19 1.54 -16.46
N ASP A 51 -10.38 2.85 -16.47
CA ASP A 51 -11.34 3.59 -17.31
C ASP A 51 -10.58 4.78 -17.91
N GLY A 52 -9.90 4.54 -19.03
CA GLY A 52 -8.94 5.49 -19.59
C GLY A 52 -7.78 5.79 -18.62
N ASP A 53 -7.60 7.07 -18.26
CA ASP A 53 -6.62 7.52 -17.25
C ASP A 53 -7.15 7.45 -15.80
N ARG A 54 -8.36 6.90 -15.62
CA ARG A 54 -9.08 6.80 -14.36
C ARG A 54 -9.19 5.35 -13.90
N ILE A 55 -9.59 5.19 -12.65
CA ILE A 55 -9.90 3.92 -12.01
C ILE A 55 -11.34 3.94 -11.53
N ALA A 56 -12.10 2.91 -11.87
CA ALA A 56 -13.49 2.72 -11.46
C ALA A 56 -13.61 1.53 -10.52
N VAL A 57 -14.42 1.66 -9.48
CA VAL A 57 -14.79 0.51 -8.62
C VAL A 57 -15.82 -0.32 -9.38
N VAL A 58 -15.49 -1.58 -9.67
CA VAL A 58 -16.37 -2.50 -10.41
C VAL A 58 -17.05 -3.50 -9.47
N VAL A 59 -16.35 -3.94 -8.42
CA VAL A 59 -16.88 -4.88 -7.43
C VAL A 59 -16.54 -4.37 -6.03
N PRO A 60 -17.48 -3.77 -5.29
CA PRO A 60 -17.23 -3.21 -3.96
C PRO A 60 -17.33 -4.28 -2.87
N ARG A 61 -16.66 -5.42 -3.05
CA ARG A 61 -16.59 -6.49 -2.04
C ARG A 61 -15.23 -6.47 -1.35
N PRO A 62 -15.15 -6.73 -0.04
CA PRO A 62 -13.89 -6.89 0.67
C PRO A 62 -12.95 -7.89 -0.03
N THR A 63 -11.66 -7.61 0.06
CA THR A 63 -10.55 -8.45 -0.38
C THR A 63 -10.09 -9.38 0.74
N GLY A 64 -10.37 -9.03 2.00
CA GLY A 64 -9.86 -9.72 3.18
C GLY A 64 -8.55 -9.13 3.72
N ASP A 65 -7.92 -8.23 2.97
CA ASP A 65 -6.82 -7.40 3.46
C ASP A 65 -7.36 -6.04 3.95
N PRO A 66 -7.21 -5.70 5.25
CA PRO A 66 -7.75 -4.46 5.81
C PRO A 66 -7.22 -3.18 5.15
N THR A 67 -5.98 -3.20 4.65
CA THR A 67 -5.36 -2.04 4.01
C THR A 67 -5.94 -1.81 2.62
N LEU A 68 -6.07 -2.89 1.84
CA LEU A 68 -6.75 -2.87 0.53
C LEU A 68 -8.24 -2.52 0.68
N ASP A 69 -8.90 -3.01 1.72
CA ASP A 69 -10.33 -2.76 1.97
C ASP A 69 -10.60 -1.31 2.34
N CYS A 70 -9.72 -0.71 3.17
CA CYS A 70 -9.76 0.73 3.44
C CYS A 70 -9.61 1.55 2.14
N ALA A 71 -8.67 1.17 1.29
CA ALA A 71 -8.45 1.81 0.00
C ALA A 71 -9.66 1.70 -0.94
N LEU A 72 -10.25 0.51 -1.02
CA LEU A 72 -11.43 0.24 -1.82
C LEU A 72 -12.64 1.07 -1.34
N GLU A 73 -12.85 1.17 -0.03
CA GLU A 73 -13.91 2.02 0.54
C GLU A 73 -13.68 3.50 0.23
N LEU A 74 -12.43 3.98 0.33
CA LEU A 74 -12.09 5.36 -0.04
C LEU A 74 -12.36 5.66 -1.52
N LEU A 75 -12.07 4.72 -2.43
CA LEU A 75 -12.45 4.83 -3.84
C LEU A 75 -13.97 4.83 -4.01
N ARG A 76 -14.67 3.90 -3.36
CA ARG A 76 -16.13 3.77 -3.44
C ARG A 76 -16.84 5.05 -2.99
N ARG A 77 -16.38 5.67 -1.91
CA ARG A 77 -16.93 6.93 -1.37
C ARG A 77 -16.81 8.11 -2.33
N ARG A 78 -15.91 8.07 -3.31
CA ARG A 78 -15.83 9.13 -4.34
C ARG A 78 -17.01 9.08 -5.31
N GLY A 79 -17.69 7.94 -5.47
CA GLY A 79 -18.89 7.79 -6.29
C GLY A 79 -18.69 7.92 -7.80
N ALA A 80 -17.47 8.19 -8.26
CA ALA A 80 -17.11 8.33 -9.67
C ALA A 80 -15.67 7.89 -9.93
N PRO A 81 -15.30 7.54 -11.18
CA PRO A 81 -13.93 7.17 -11.53
C PRO A 81 -12.92 8.27 -11.14
N VAL A 82 -11.81 7.87 -10.54
CA VAL A 82 -10.76 8.78 -10.04
C VAL A 82 -9.54 8.69 -10.95
N ARG A 83 -8.90 9.81 -11.29
CA ARG A 83 -7.61 9.75 -12.02
C ARG A 83 -6.56 9.00 -11.21
N ALA A 84 -5.89 8.03 -11.81
CA ALA A 84 -4.90 7.21 -11.11
C ALA A 84 -3.79 8.07 -10.48
N VAL A 85 -3.32 9.10 -11.22
CA VAL A 85 -2.30 10.04 -10.73
C VAL A 85 -2.74 10.86 -9.51
N HIS A 86 -4.03 11.22 -9.42
CA HIS A 86 -4.57 11.92 -8.26
C HIS A 86 -4.73 10.99 -7.06
N TRP A 87 -5.03 9.71 -7.31
CA TRP A 87 -5.09 8.71 -6.25
C TRP A 87 -3.72 8.39 -5.66
N ILE A 88 -2.70 8.27 -6.53
CA ILE A 88 -1.32 7.95 -6.14
C ILE A 88 -0.67 9.15 -5.46
N GLY A 89 -0.81 10.36 -6.01
CA GLY A 89 -0.24 11.59 -5.44
C GLY A 89 -1.06 12.22 -4.30
N GLY A 90 -2.19 11.62 -3.92
CA GLY A 90 -3.05 12.13 -2.85
C GLY A 90 -2.43 11.96 -1.45
N PRO A 91 -2.90 12.71 -0.45
CA PRO A 91 -2.40 12.60 0.92
C PRO A 91 -2.65 11.20 1.48
N ARG A 92 -1.58 10.50 1.85
CA ARG A 92 -1.58 9.14 2.41
C ARG A 92 -0.84 9.07 3.74
N LEU A 93 -1.34 9.84 4.71
CA LEU A 93 -0.78 9.84 6.05
C LEU A 93 -0.80 8.41 6.62
N GLY A 94 0.38 7.89 6.94
CA GLY A 94 0.55 6.61 7.61
C GLY A 94 0.49 5.36 6.71
N LEU A 95 0.37 5.45 5.38
CA LEU A 95 0.25 4.24 4.53
C LEU A 95 1.41 3.26 4.74
N ARG A 96 2.64 3.77 4.71
CA ARG A 96 3.85 2.98 4.99
C ARG A 96 3.84 2.38 6.39
N GLN A 97 3.43 3.15 7.40
CA GLN A 97 3.33 2.65 8.77
C GLN A 97 2.28 1.52 8.88
N THR A 98 1.15 1.64 8.18
CA THR A 98 0.12 0.59 8.14
C THR A 98 0.68 -0.73 7.58
N TYR A 99 1.43 -0.68 6.48
CA TYR A 99 2.06 -1.87 5.91
C TYR A 99 3.19 -2.41 6.81
N LEU A 100 4.03 -1.55 7.41
CA LEU A 100 5.04 -2.00 8.38
C LEU A 100 4.41 -2.73 9.57
N SER A 101 3.31 -2.19 10.11
CA SER A 101 2.59 -2.81 11.23
C SER A 101 1.89 -4.11 10.82
N HIS A 102 1.49 -4.28 9.56
CA HIS A 102 1.01 -5.56 9.06
C HIS A 102 2.16 -6.58 8.93
N LEU A 103 3.27 -6.19 8.31
CA LEU A 103 4.46 -7.02 8.18
C LEU A 103 5.04 -7.46 9.54
N GLU A 104 5.00 -6.59 10.54
CA GLU A 104 5.43 -6.92 11.90
C GLU A 104 4.54 -7.98 12.55
N ARG A 105 3.21 -7.86 12.42
CA ARG A 105 2.28 -8.90 12.89
C ARG A 105 2.48 -10.24 12.19
N CYS A 106 2.94 -10.21 10.94
CA CYS A 106 3.30 -11.41 10.18
C CYS A 106 4.72 -11.94 10.47
N GLY A 107 5.48 -11.28 11.35
CA GLY A 107 6.86 -11.67 11.71
C GLY A 107 7.89 -11.43 10.61
N MET A 108 7.59 -10.59 9.61
CA MET A 108 8.48 -10.29 8.49
C MET A 108 9.45 -9.15 8.78
N VAL A 109 9.05 -8.25 9.69
CA VAL A 109 9.89 -7.15 10.20
C VAL A 109 9.66 -7.03 11.70
N HIS A 110 10.52 -6.31 12.40
CA HIS A 110 10.32 -5.95 13.80
C HIS A 110 10.79 -4.52 14.05
N ALA A 111 9.99 -3.75 14.78
CA ALA A 111 10.40 -2.40 15.18
C ALA A 111 11.56 -2.48 16.18
N VAL A 112 12.71 -1.91 15.81
CA VAL A 112 13.86 -1.74 16.71
C VAL A 112 13.88 -0.29 17.16
N ALA A 113 13.90 -0.06 18.48
CA ALA A 113 14.06 1.29 19.03
C ALA A 113 15.48 1.79 18.71
N GLY A 114 15.61 2.68 17.73
CA GLY A 114 16.83 3.46 17.52
C GLY A 114 16.97 4.46 18.66
N GLN A 115 18.04 4.36 19.46
CA GLN A 115 18.31 5.24 20.60
C GLN A 115 18.02 6.72 20.27
N MET A 116 17.11 7.33 21.03
CA MET A 116 17.12 8.78 21.24
C MET A 116 18.06 9.08 22.41
N CYS A 117 19.30 9.47 22.12
CA CYS A 117 20.15 10.09 23.12
C CYS A 117 19.93 11.62 23.05
N GLY A 118 19.20 12.15 24.04
CA GLY A 118 19.10 13.59 24.27
C GLY A 118 20.29 14.10 25.09
N VAL A 119 20.72 15.33 24.81
CA VAL A 119 21.66 16.11 25.63
C VAL A 119 20.93 16.87 26.74
#